data_AF-A0A060SS05-F1
#
_entry.id   AF-A0A060SS05-F1
#
_cell.length_a   1.000
_cell.length_b   1.000
_cell.length_c   1.000
_cell.angle_alpha   90.00
_cell.angle_beta   90.00
_cell.angle_gamma   90.00
#
_symmetry.space_group_name_H-M   'P 1'
#
loop_
_entity.id
_entity.type
_entity.pdbx_description
1 polymer ?
#
loop_
_entity_poly.entity_id
_entity_poly.type
_entity_poly.pdbx_seq_one_letter_code
_entity_poly.pdbx_strand_id
1 'polypeptide(L)'
;MSSASLREDPHHSESSDISSSHEREHTPSWEPRNLCVALESASRRASLHERQIKEFESKLTLELSNSRAIENLLHEMSHSIRQTSERAHFASSTTVPHIESSLEEDLAILNELEEQLPEVGSQIRDIRHVYDRGREKARDLMASLEWLNTPISQRLRAIIFTPNAPVSKKWKVAVVSLPPFVRLITAPAHISCPIISGRCSLSSSAHACGSHGSPSAAPSALTDNDWSGASAS
;
A
#
# COMPACT_ATOMS: atom_id res chain seq x y z
N MET A 1 -17.06 42.63 5.44
CA MET A 1 -17.52 43.23 4.17
C MET A 1 -18.83 43.93 4.48
N SER A 2 -18.74 45.23 4.76
CA SER A 2 -19.81 46.05 5.31
C SER A 2 -20.42 46.87 4.17
N SER A 3 -21.69 46.65 3.87
CA SER A 3 -22.42 47.46 2.89
C SER A 3 -23.25 48.49 3.64
N ALA A 4 -22.73 49.72 3.67
CA ALA A 4 -23.45 50.90 4.08
C ALA A 4 -24.58 51.18 3.08
N SER A 5 -25.84 51.02 3.52
CA SER A 5 -27.02 51.42 2.76
C SER A 5 -27.42 52.82 3.17
N LEU A 6 -27.01 53.79 2.34
CA LEU A 6 -27.36 55.20 2.42
C LEU A 6 -28.85 55.34 2.06
N ARG A 7 -29.70 55.62 3.06
CA ARG A 7 -31.11 55.92 2.84
C ARG A 7 -31.28 57.44 2.83
N GLU A 8 -31.54 57.99 1.65
CA GLU A 8 -31.93 59.37 1.45
C GLU A 8 -33.33 59.61 2.03
N ASP A 9 -33.45 60.62 2.90
CA ASP A 9 -34.72 61.14 3.41
C ASP A 9 -35.33 62.12 2.38
N PRO A 10 -36.59 61.92 1.94
CA PRO A 10 -37.27 62.92 1.14
C PRO A 10 -37.86 64.01 2.05
N HIS A 11 -37.14 65.14 2.11
CA HIS A 11 -37.68 66.42 2.53
C HIS A 11 -38.75 66.90 1.52
N HIS A 12 -40.02 66.82 1.88
CA HIS A 12 -41.08 67.66 1.32
C HIS A 12 -41.56 68.60 2.45
N SER A 13 -40.93 69.77 2.55
CA SER A 13 -41.44 71.04 2.01
C SER A 13 -42.84 71.37 2.51
N GLU A 14 -42.80 72.21 3.55
CA GLU A 14 -43.88 72.99 4.13
C GLU A 14 -44.63 73.83 3.10
N SER A 15 -45.73 74.40 3.60
CA SER A 15 -46.37 75.63 3.13
C SER A 15 -47.32 75.49 1.94
N SER A 16 -48.60 75.35 2.28
CA SER A 16 -49.65 76.09 1.59
C SER A 16 -50.76 76.44 2.58
N ASP A 17 -50.56 77.58 3.25
CA ASP A 17 -51.64 78.43 3.74
C ASP A 17 -52.55 78.79 2.57
N ILE A 18 -53.78 78.27 2.55
CA ILE A 18 -54.81 78.76 1.64
C ILE A 18 -56.15 78.79 2.38
N SER A 19 -56.58 80.01 2.66
CA SER A 19 -57.97 80.47 2.69
C SER A 19 -58.98 79.63 3.48
N SER A 20 -59.17 80.08 4.72
CA SER A 20 -60.47 80.33 5.34
C SER A 20 -61.52 80.77 4.28
N SER A 21 -62.18 79.79 3.67
CA SER A 21 -63.24 79.97 2.70
C SER A 21 -64.50 79.44 3.35
N HIS A 22 -65.21 80.33 4.03
CA HIS A 22 -66.66 80.33 4.23
C HIS A 22 -67.34 78.96 4.05
N GLU A 23 -67.52 78.24 5.16
CA GLU A 23 -68.44 77.11 5.26
C GLU A 23 -69.84 77.58 4.85
N ARG A 24 -70.16 77.51 3.55
CA ARG A 24 -71.52 77.21 3.14
C ARG A 24 -71.61 75.70 3.25
N GLU A 25 -72.30 75.24 4.28
CA GLU A 25 -72.84 73.90 4.40
C GLU A 25 -73.78 73.63 3.21
N HIS A 26 -73.20 73.44 2.02
CA HIS A 26 -73.84 72.69 0.97
C HIS A 26 -73.82 71.25 1.43
N THR A 27 -74.85 70.89 2.19
CA THR A 27 -75.19 69.48 2.39
C THR A 27 -75.20 68.85 1.00
N PRO A 28 -74.27 67.91 0.71
CA PRO A 28 -74.26 67.22 -0.55
C PRO A 28 -75.66 66.65 -0.70
N SER A 29 -76.36 67.04 -1.77
CA SER A 29 -77.65 66.45 -2.10
C SER A 29 -77.39 64.98 -2.41
N TRP A 30 -77.51 64.13 -1.40
CA TRP A 30 -77.35 62.69 -1.48
C TRP A 30 -78.54 62.11 -2.24
N GLU A 31 -78.60 62.38 -3.54
CA GLU A 31 -79.57 61.71 -4.38
C GLU A 31 -79.26 60.20 -4.39
N PRO A 32 -80.25 59.34 -4.08
CA PRO A 32 -80.06 57.90 -3.96
C PRO A 32 -79.36 57.26 -5.16
N ARG A 33 -79.49 57.83 -6.37
CA ARG A 33 -78.83 57.33 -7.60
C ARG A 33 -77.31 57.53 -7.60
N ASN A 34 -76.82 58.67 -7.10
CA ASN A 34 -75.39 58.98 -7.07
C ASN A 34 -74.66 58.09 -6.05
N LEU A 35 -75.34 57.75 -4.96
CA LEU A 35 -74.86 56.78 -3.96
C LEU A 35 -74.67 55.38 -4.55
N CYS A 36 -75.61 54.89 -5.36
CA CYS A 36 -75.48 53.58 -5.99
C CYS A 36 -74.25 53.50 -6.90
N VAL A 37 -74.00 54.53 -7.72
CA VAL A 37 -72.83 54.57 -8.61
C VAL A 37 -71.52 54.65 -7.81
N ALA A 38 -71.49 55.47 -6.76
CA ALA A 38 -70.33 55.55 -5.88
C ALA A 38 -70.05 54.23 -5.16
N LEU A 39 -71.10 53.54 -4.68
CA LEU A 39 -70.99 52.24 -4.02
C LEU A 39 -70.53 51.14 -4.98
N GLU A 40 -71.03 51.10 -6.22
CA GLU A 40 -70.58 50.14 -7.23
C GLU A 40 -69.10 50.40 -7.61
N SER A 41 -68.73 51.67 -7.80
CA SER A 41 -67.33 52.05 -8.08
C SER A 41 -66.40 51.72 -6.91
N ALA A 42 -66.81 52.01 -5.68
CA ALA A 42 -66.07 51.65 -4.47
C ALA A 42 -65.94 50.12 -4.33
N SER A 43 -67.01 49.35 -4.55
CA SER A 43 -67.01 47.89 -4.53
C SER A 43 -66.07 47.30 -5.60
N ARG A 44 -66.09 47.86 -6.82
CA ARG A 44 -65.19 47.44 -7.90
C ARG A 44 -63.73 47.70 -7.56
N ARG A 45 -63.41 48.87 -6.99
CA ARG A 45 -62.06 49.18 -6.50
C ARG A 45 -61.64 48.27 -5.35
N ALA A 46 -62.52 48.04 -4.39
CA ALA A 46 -62.27 47.15 -3.26
C ALA A 46 -61.95 45.70 -3.72
N SER A 47 -62.73 45.15 -4.65
CA SER A 47 -62.49 43.80 -5.19
C SER A 47 -61.21 43.71 -6.04
N LEU A 48 -60.78 44.80 -6.68
CA LEU A 48 -59.47 44.85 -7.36
C LEU A 48 -58.33 44.83 -6.34
N HIS A 49 -58.41 45.64 -5.30
CA HIS A 49 -57.40 45.66 -4.24
C HIS A 49 -57.35 44.33 -3.50
N GLU A 50 -58.49 43.69 -3.22
CA GLU A 50 -58.53 42.35 -2.61
C GLU A 50 -57.76 41.32 -3.45
N ARG A 51 -57.90 41.36 -4.79
CA ARG A 51 -57.15 40.48 -5.68
C ARG A 51 -55.65 40.76 -5.66
N GLN A 52 -55.26 42.03 -5.68
CA GLN A 52 -53.84 42.42 -5.58
C GLN A 52 -53.24 41.99 -4.25
N ILE A 53 -53.95 42.17 -3.14
CA ILE A 53 -53.53 41.74 -1.82
C ILE A 53 -53.30 40.22 -1.81
N LYS A 54 -54.25 39.43 -2.34
CA LYS A 54 -54.11 37.97 -2.43
C LYS A 54 -52.91 37.54 -3.29
N GLU A 55 -52.64 38.24 -4.38
CA GLU A 55 -51.46 37.98 -5.22
C GLU A 55 -50.17 38.24 -4.44
N PHE A 56 -50.06 39.38 -3.75
CA PHE A 56 -48.91 39.70 -2.91
C PHE A 56 -48.74 38.73 -1.74
N GLU A 57 -49.84 38.31 -1.10
CA GLU A 57 -49.83 37.30 -0.05
C GLU A 57 -49.28 35.95 -0.57
N SER A 58 -49.74 35.51 -1.74
CA SER A 58 -49.27 34.27 -2.35
C SER A 58 -47.80 34.33 -2.71
N LYS A 59 -47.34 35.46 -3.28
CA LYS A 59 -45.94 35.70 -3.62
C LYS A 59 -45.05 35.75 -2.38
N LEU A 60 -45.47 36.49 -1.35
CA LEU A 60 -44.73 36.57 -0.09
C LEU A 60 -44.61 35.20 0.58
N THR A 61 -45.69 34.41 0.58
CA THR A 61 -45.67 33.05 1.14
C THR A 61 -44.67 32.16 0.39
N LEU A 62 -44.63 32.25 -0.94
CA LEU A 62 -43.67 31.52 -1.76
C LEU A 62 -42.22 31.95 -1.48
N GLU A 63 -41.96 33.26 -1.45
CA GLU A 63 -40.61 33.80 -1.20
C GLU A 63 -40.12 33.46 0.21
N LEU A 64 -40.98 33.53 1.23
CA LEU A 64 -40.64 33.11 2.59
C LEU A 64 -40.37 31.62 2.68
N SER A 65 -41.13 30.80 1.95
CA SER A 65 -40.88 29.36 1.87
C SER A 65 -39.55 29.05 1.18
N ASN A 66 -39.22 29.78 0.10
CA ASN A 66 -37.94 29.64 -0.60
C ASN A 66 -36.77 30.08 0.30
N SER A 67 -36.88 31.24 0.95
CA SER A 67 -35.88 31.72 1.91
C SER A 67 -35.62 30.70 3.01
N ARG A 68 -36.66 30.07 3.56
CA ARG A 68 -36.53 29.03 4.57
C ARG A 68 -35.86 27.76 4.04
N ALA A 69 -36.15 27.37 2.79
CA ALA A 69 -35.48 26.24 2.16
C ALA A 69 -33.97 26.50 1.97
N ILE A 70 -33.59 27.72 1.57
CA ILE A 70 -32.20 28.14 1.44
C ILE A 70 -31.49 28.14 2.81
N GLU A 71 -32.14 28.65 3.85
CA GLU A 71 -31.58 28.65 5.20
C GLU A 71 -31.28 27.23 5.72
N ASN A 72 -32.22 26.30 5.53
CA ASN A 72 -32.02 24.90 5.88
C ASN A 72 -30.84 24.29 5.13
N LEU A 73 -30.72 24.55 3.82
CA LEU A 73 -29.59 24.05 3.01
C LEU A 73 -28.25 24.63 3.48
N LEU A 74 -28.20 25.93 3.79
CA LEU A 74 -27.00 26.57 4.32
C LEU A 74 -26.61 26.00 5.69
N HIS A 75 -27.60 25.71 6.52
CA HIS A 75 -27.38 25.08 7.82
C HIS A 75 -26.80 23.67 7.69
N GLU A 76 -27.36 22.85 6.80
CA GLU A 76 -26.86 21.50 6.50
C GLU A 76 -25.44 21.53 5.94
N MET A 77 -25.15 22.43 4.99
CA MET A 77 -23.82 22.59 4.42
C MET A 77 -22.81 23.03 5.49
N SER A 78 -23.17 24.00 6.34
CA SER A 78 -22.33 24.45 7.44
C SER A 78 -22.00 23.32 8.41
N HIS A 79 -23.00 22.52 8.78
CA HIS A 79 -22.82 21.35 9.63
C HIS A 79 -21.89 20.31 8.99
N SER A 80 -22.07 20.03 7.69
CA SER A 80 -21.22 19.10 6.94
C SER A 80 -19.76 19.57 6.85
N ILE A 81 -19.54 20.86 6.57
CA ILE A 81 -18.20 21.47 6.55
C ILE A 81 -17.54 21.38 7.92
N ARG A 82 -18.28 21.70 8.99
CA ARG A 82 -17.76 21.60 10.35
C ARG A 82 -17.37 20.16 10.69
N GLN A 83 -18.23 19.19 10.38
CA GLN A 83 -17.96 17.78 10.63
C GLN A 83 -16.73 17.27 9.86
N THR A 84 -16.61 17.62 8.58
CA THR A 84 -15.46 17.23 7.76
C THR A 84 -14.17 17.91 8.24
N SER A 85 -14.25 19.17 8.64
CA SER A 85 -13.12 19.90 9.26
C SER A 85 -12.68 19.25 10.58
N GLU A 86 -13.61 18.85 11.45
CA GLU A 86 -13.30 18.16 12.71
C GLU A 86 -12.63 16.80 12.47
N ARG A 87 -13.10 16.03 11.48
CA ARG A 87 -12.46 14.77 11.06
C ARG A 87 -11.07 14.98 10.48
N ALA A 88 -10.89 15.98 9.63
CA ALA A 88 -9.59 16.32 9.06
C ALA A 88 -8.60 16.73 10.15
N HIS A 89 -9.05 17.56 11.11
CA HIS A 89 -8.26 17.95 12.27
C HIS A 89 -7.88 16.73 13.12
N PHE A 90 -8.83 15.84 13.43
CA PHE A 90 -8.56 14.62 14.18
C PHE A 90 -7.55 13.70 13.48
N ALA A 91 -7.72 13.47 12.17
CA ALA A 91 -6.78 12.66 11.40
C ALA A 91 -5.38 13.29 11.41
N SER A 92 -5.29 14.61 11.28
CA SER A 92 -4.03 15.34 11.34
C SER A 92 -3.38 15.32 12.73
N SER A 93 -4.16 15.40 13.81
CA SER A 93 -3.64 15.46 15.18
C SER A 93 -3.30 14.09 15.76
N THR A 94 -3.99 13.05 15.30
CA THR A 94 -3.92 11.71 15.93
C THR A 94 -3.31 10.70 14.98
N THR A 95 -3.83 10.59 13.76
CA THR A 95 -3.44 9.52 12.82
C THR A 95 -2.06 9.79 12.22
N VAL A 96 -1.78 11.04 11.80
CA VAL A 96 -0.49 11.39 11.20
C VAL A 96 0.69 11.14 12.16
N PRO A 97 0.68 11.62 13.42
CA PRO A 97 1.78 11.37 14.35
C PRO A 97 1.92 9.89 14.71
N HIS A 98 0.82 9.15 14.79
CA HIS A 98 0.88 7.72 15.06
C HIS A 98 1.58 6.96 13.92
N ILE A 99 1.23 7.26 12.67
CA ILE A 99 1.91 6.68 11.50
C ILE A 99 3.39 7.07 11.48
N GLU A 100 3.71 8.33 11.77
CA GLU A 100 5.09 8.80 11.85
C GLU A 100 5.90 8.02 12.91
N SER A 101 5.33 7.82 14.11
CA SER A 101 5.98 7.04 15.16
C SER A 101 6.18 5.57 14.81
N SER A 102 5.21 4.96 14.12
CA SER A 102 5.31 3.57 13.67
C SER A 102 6.38 3.40 12.59
N LEU A 103 6.47 4.36 11.66
CA LEU A 103 7.49 4.33 10.61
C LEU A 103 8.90 4.53 11.20
N GLU A 104 9.04 5.37 12.21
CA GLU A 104 10.31 5.55 12.92
C GLU A 104 10.74 4.26 13.64
N GLU A 105 9.80 3.56 14.28
CA GLU A 105 10.05 2.25 14.90
C GLU A 105 10.49 1.21 13.86
N ASP A 106 9.80 1.11 12.73
CA ASP A 106 10.15 0.20 11.65
C ASP A 106 11.54 0.50 11.05
N LEU A 107 11.87 1.80 10.88
CA LEU A 107 13.19 2.22 10.42
C LEU A 107 14.29 1.86 11.42
N ALA A 108 14.03 1.99 12.72
CA ALA A 108 14.97 1.57 13.76
C ALA A 108 15.23 0.06 13.70
N ILE A 109 14.19 -0.76 13.50
CA ILE A 109 14.30 -2.22 13.36
C ILE A 109 15.09 -2.59 12.10
N LEU A 110 14.84 -1.92 10.97
CA LEU A 110 15.57 -2.16 9.73
C LEU A 110 17.06 -1.83 9.87
N ASN A 111 17.39 -0.75 10.58
CA ASN A 111 18.78 -0.38 10.84
C ASN A 111 19.47 -1.41 11.76
N GLU A 112 18.78 -1.91 12.80
CA GLU A 112 19.30 -3.00 13.63
C GLU A 112 19.56 -4.27 12.79
N LEU A 113 18.65 -4.61 11.89
CA LEU A 113 18.81 -5.77 11.01
C LEU A 113 19.98 -5.60 10.03
N GLU A 114 20.20 -4.38 9.52
CA GLU A 114 21.34 -4.03 8.67
C GLU A 114 22.67 -4.25 9.41
N GLU A 115 22.73 -3.87 10.70
CA GLU A 115 23.91 -4.08 11.54
C GLU A 115 24.17 -5.57 11.82
N GLN A 116 23.12 -6.39 11.97
CA GLN A 116 23.24 -7.83 12.27
C GLN A 116 23.58 -8.69 11.03
N LEU A 117 23.14 -8.28 9.83
CA LEU A 117 23.34 -9.03 8.60
C LEU A 117 24.81 -9.39 8.27
N PRO A 118 25.81 -8.49 8.40
CA PRO A 118 27.20 -8.83 8.12
C PRO A 118 27.78 -9.83 9.13
N GLU A 119 27.30 -9.83 10.38
CA GLU A 119 27.71 -10.81 11.38
C GLU A 119 27.26 -12.21 10.95
N VAL A 120 25.98 -12.39 10.64
CA VAL A 120 25.45 -13.67 10.13
C VAL A 120 26.16 -14.06 8.83
N GLY A 121 26.42 -13.10 7.93
CA GLY A 121 27.19 -13.32 6.72
C GLY A 121 28.63 -13.80 6.99
N SER A 122 29.27 -13.31 8.05
CA SER A 122 30.59 -13.79 8.49
C SER A 122 30.52 -15.24 9.00
N GLN A 123 29.53 -15.57 9.83
CA GLN A 123 29.32 -16.91 10.37
C GLN A 123 29.06 -17.94 9.26
N ILE A 124 28.26 -17.61 8.25
CA ILE A 124 28.00 -18.48 7.10
C ILE A 124 29.29 -18.73 6.30
N ARG A 125 30.14 -17.72 6.11
CA ARG A 125 31.44 -17.88 5.44
C ARG A 125 32.37 -18.82 6.22
N ASP A 126 32.39 -18.72 7.54
CA ASP A 126 33.19 -19.59 8.40
C ASP A 126 32.72 -21.04 8.35
N ILE A 127 31.40 -21.28 8.44
CA ILE A 127 30.81 -22.61 8.30
C ILE A 127 31.16 -23.21 6.93
N ARG A 128 31.04 -22.43 5.87
CA ARG A 128 31.39 -22.86 4.52
C ARG A 128 32.87 -23.25 4.41
N HIS A 129 33.76 -22.44 4.99
CA HIS A 129 35.19 -22.73 5.02
C HIS A 129 35.50 -24.04 5.76
N VAL A 130 34.87 -24.27 6.92
CA VAL A 130 35.02 -25.54 7.66
C VAL A 130 34.51 -26.73 6.86
N TYR A 131 33.36 -26.59 6.20
CA TYR A 131 32.79 -27.63 5.35
C TYR A 131 33.69 -27.97 4.17
N ASP A 132 34.19 -26.96 3.45
CA ASP A 132 35.06 -27.14 2.29
C ASP A 132 36.37 -27.84 2.69
N ARG A 133 36.98 -27.46 3.82
CA ARG A 133 38.15 -28.15 4.37
C ARG A 133 37.86 -29.59 4.75
N GLY A 134 36.71 -29.86 5.36
CA GLY A 134 36.26 -31.22 5.67
C GLY A 134 36.11 -32.07 4.41
N ARG A 135 35.57 -31.46 3.34
CA ARG A 135 35.37 -32.09 2.03
C ARG A 135 36.70 -32.42 1.35
N GLU A 136 37.66 -31.49 1.38
CA GLU A 136 39.02 -31.73 0.89
C GLU A 136 39.68 -32.92 1.62
N LYS A 137 39.63 -32.93 2.95
CA LYS A 137 40.18 -34.03 3.75
C LYS A 137 39.50 -35.36 3.44
N ALA A 138 38.19 -35.37 3.21
CA ALA A 138 37.48 -36.59 2.82
C ALA A 138 37.93 -37.09 1.44
N ARG A 139 38.17 -36.21 0.46
CA ARG A 139 38.74 -36.58 -0.84
C ARG A 139 40.14 -37.18 -0.70
N ASP A 140 40.99 -36.57 0.12
CA ASP A 140 42.35 -37.06 0.38
C ASP A 140 42.33 -38.46 1.01
N LEU A 141 41.42 -38.69 1.96
CA LEU A 141 41.23 -39.99 2.60
C LEU A 141 40.67 -41.03 1.61
N MET A 142 39.70 -40.65 0.77
CA MET A 142 39.18 -41.53 -0.28
C MET A 142 40.27 -41.91 -1.28
N ALA A 143 41.06 -40.94 -1.76
CA ALA A 143 42.18 -41.22 -2.66
C ALA A 143 43.24 -42.12 -1.99
N SER A 144 43.50 -41.91 -0.70
CA SER A 144 44.40 -42.77 0.09
C SER A 144 43.87 -44.19 0.23
N LEU A 145 42.57 -44.36 0.49
CA LEU A 145 41.91 -45.66 0.57
C LEU A 145 41.85 -46.37 -0.77
N GLU A 146 41.54 -45.65 -1.85
CA GLU A 146 41.55 -46.18 -3.22
C GLU A 146 42.94 -46.68 -3.59
N TRP A 147 43.98 -45.88 -3.30
CA TRP A 147 45.37 -46.31 -3.45
C TRP A 147 45.66 -47.55 -2.60
N LEU A 148 45.17 -47.61 -1.36
CA LEU A 148 45.30 -48.77 -0.47
C LEU A 148 44.44 -49.98 -0.87
N ASN A 149 43.52 -49.84 -1.82
CA ASN A 149 42.74 -50.94 -2.37
C ASN A 149 43.30 -51.45 -3.72
N THR A 150 44.23 -50.74 -4.35
CA THR A 150 44.87 -51.22 -5.59
C THR A 150 45.60 -52.55 -5.40
N PRO A 151 45.51 -53.52 -6.33
CA PRO A 151 46.19 -54.80 -6.19
C PRO A 151 47.71 -54.64 -6.12
N ILE A 152 48.37 -55.47 -5.29
CA ILE A 152 49.80 -55.35 -4.95
C ILE A 152 50.71 -55.29 -6.18
N SER A 153 50.39 -56.06 -7.24
CA SER A 153 51.14 -56.07 -8.50
C SER A 153 51.13 -54.71 -9.21
N GLN A 154 49.98 -54.04 -9.26
CA GLN A 154 49.86 -52.69 -9.80
C GLN A 154 50.53 -51.66 -8.89
N ARG A 155 50.42 -51.83 -7.57
CA ARG A 155 51.04 -50.91 -6.60
C ARG A 155 52.57 -50.93 -6.68
N LEU A 156 53.19 -52.12 -6.80
CA LEU A 156 54.64 -52.26 -7.03
C LEU A 156 55.08 -51.64 -8.36
N ARG A 157 54.32 -51.86 -9.44
CA ARG A 157 54.58 -51.23 -10.74
C ARG A 157 54.52 -49.70 -10.63
N ALA A 158 53.51 -49.15 -9.96
CA ALA A 158 53.39 -47.72 -9.73
C ALA A 158 54.55 -47.17 -8.87
N ILE A 159 55.01 -47.90 -7.86
CA ILE A 159 56.15 -47.46 -7.03
C ILE A 159 57.46 -47.45 -7.82
N ILE A 160 57.68 -48.42 -8.70
CA ILE A 160 58.91 -48.54 -9.51
C ILE A 160 58.93 -47.50 -10.64
N PHE A 161 57.77 -47.25 -11.28
CA PHE A 161 57.70 -46.41 -12.49
C PHE A 161 57.20 -44.98 -12.25
N THR A 162 56.61 -44.67 -11.09
CA THR A 162 56.05 -43.34 -10.81
C THR A 162 56.88 -42.63 -9.72
N PRO A 163 57.76 -41.67 -10.06
CA PRO A 163 58.65 -41.01 -9.09
C PRO A 163 57.90 -40.18 -8.03
N ASN A 164 56.63 -39.87 -8.26
CA ASN A 164 55.75 -39.09 -7.36
C ASN A 164 54.74 -39.96 -6.58
N ALA A 165 54.96 -41.27 -6.45
CA ALA A 165 54.10 -42.11 -5.63
C ALA A 165 54.12 -41.61 -4.15
N PRO A 166 52.95 -41.49 -3.48
CA PRO A 166 52.83 -41.01 -2.10
C PRO A 166 53.26 -42.08 -1.08
N VAL A 167 54.47 -42.61 -1.24
CA VAL A 167 55.13 -43.42 -0.23
C VAL A 167 55.93 -42.51 0.68
N SER A 168 55.83 -42.72 2.00
CA SER A 168 56.57 -41.94 2.98
C SER A 168 58.04 -41.83 2.58
N LYS A 169 58.63 -40.63 2.71
CA LYS A 169 60.05 -40.39 2.35
C LYS A 169 61.00 -41.41 3.00
N LYS A 170 60.63 -41.95 4.17
CA LYS A 170 61.37 -42.99 4.90
C LYS A 170 61.42 -44.33 4.17
N TRP A 171 60.32 -44.77 3.56
CA TRP A 171 60.29 -46.03 2.80
C TRP A 171 61.05 -45.96 1.47
N LYS A 172 61.01 -44.78 0.83
CA LYS A 172 61.74 -44.54 -0.42
C LYS A 172 63.26 -44.71 -0.23
N VAL A 173 63.81 -44.26 0.90
CA VAL A 173 65.23 -44.47 1.23
C VAL A 173 65.52 -45.94 1.52
N ALA A 174 64.67 -46.65 2.24
CA ALA A 174 64.89 -48.06 2.57
C ALA A 174 64.86 -48.99 1.34
N VAL A 175 63.96 -48.73 0.38
CA VAL A 175 63.87 -49.51 -0.87
C VAL A 175 64.99 -49.13 -1.86
N VAL A 176 65.46 -47.88 -1.85
CA VAL A 176 66.58 -47.43 -2.70
C VAL A 176 67.94 -47.81 -2.10
N SER A 177 68.06 -47.95 -0.77
CA SER A 177 69.30 -48.42 -0.11
C SER A 177 69.42 -49.95 -0.07
N LEU A 178 68.44 -50.68 -0.60
CA LEU A 178 68.56 -52.13 -0.77
C LEU A 178 69.69 -52.38 -1.79
N PRO A 179 70.74 -53.10 -1.40
CA PRO A 179 71.94 -53.26 -2.22
C PRO A 179 71.60 -53.86 -3.60
N PRO A 180 72.31 -53.47 -4.67
CA PRO A 180 72.02 -53.89 -6.05
C PRO A 180 72.11 -55.41 -6.29
N PHE A 181 72.54 -56.18 -5.29
CA PHE A 181 72.78 -57.61 -5.36
C PHE A 181 71.51 -58.46 -5.60
N VAL A 182 70.31 -57.92 -5.38
CA VAL A 182 69.04 -58.65 -5.59
C VAL A 182 68.37 -58.32 -6.93
N ARG A 183 68.89 -57.36 -7.72
CA ARG A 183 68.30 -56.98 -9.03
C ARG A 183 68.66 -57.91 -10.20
N LEU A 184 69.44 -58.98 -9.98
CA LEU A 184 69.99 -59.81 -11.08
C LEU A 184 69.28 -61.15 -11.34
N ILE A 185 68.20 -61.51 -10.65
CA ILE A 185 67.64 -62.89 -10.74
C ILE A 185 66.23 -63.00 -11.36
N THR A 186 65.52 -61.91 -11.67
CA THR A 186 64.17 -62.04 -12.27
C THR A 186 63.98 -61.13 -13.48
N ALA A 187 64.60 -61.55 -14.58
CA ALA A 187 64.13 -61.22 -15.93
C ALA A 187 63.29 -62.39 -16.47
N PRO A 188 61.96 -62.32 -16.45
CA PRO A 188 61.14 -63.17 -17.31
C PRO A 188 60.86 -62.46 -18.64
N ALA A 189 61.08 -63.23 -19.69
CA ALA A 189 60.93 -62.90 -21.08
C ALA A 189 59.52 -62.43 -21.45
N HIS A 190 59.50 -61.63 -22.52
CA HIS A 190 58.40 -61.37 -23.44
C HIS A 190 57.31 -62.46 -23.47
N ILE A 191 56.08 -62.05 -23.16
CA ILE A 191 54.88 -62.67 -23.73
C ILE A 191 54.01 -61.53 -24.28
N SER A 192 54.06 -61.40 -25.60
CA SER A 192 53.03 -60.76 -26.40
C SER A 192 51.68 -61.41 -26.08
N CYS A 193 50.64 -60.60 -25.84
CA CYS A 193 49.28 -61.02 -26.15
C CYS A 193 48.47 -59.84 -26.71
N PRO A 194 47.56 -60.11 -27.65
CA PRO A 194 47.03 -59.13 -28.58
C PRO A 194 45.64 -58.61 -28.22
N ILE A 195 45.31 -57.54 -28.93
CA ILE A 195 44.02 -56.90 -29.21
C ILE A 195 42.82 -57.88 -29.20
N ILE A 196 41.82 -57.63 -28.33
CA ILE A 196 40.38 -57.96 -28.48
C ILE A 196 39.60 -56.89 -27.69
N SER A 197 39.04 -55.87 -28.33
CA SER A 197 37.63 -55.75 -28.76
C SER A 197 36.59 -55.95 -27.64
N GLY A 198 35.78 -54.91 -27.35
CA GLY A 198 34.62 -55.05 -26.49
C GLY A 198 33.96 -53.73 -26.08
N ARG A 199 33.01 -53.27 -26.90
CA ARG A 199 32.00 -52.25 -26.57
C ARG A 199 31.18 -52.65 -25.33
N CYS A 200 30.85 -51.70 -24.47
CA CYS A 200 29.58 -51.57 -23.73
C CYS A 200 29.46 -50.07 -23.34
N SER A 201 28.63 -49.26 -24.00
CA SER A 201 27.17 -49.14 -23.89
C SER A 201 26.68 -48.51 -22.58
N LEU A 202 26.21 -47.26 -22.74
CA LEU A 202 24.91 -46.73 -22.29
C LEU A 202 24.58 -46.54 -20.79
N SER A 203 23.79 -45.49 -20.61
CA SER A 203 23.07 -45.00 -19.43
C SER A 203 23.93 -44.14 -18.47
N SER A 204 23.47 -43.03 -17.93
CA SER A 204 22.08 -42.70 -17.61
C SER A 204 21.78 -41.21 -17.81
N SER A 205 20.65 -41.01 -18.46
CA SER A 205 19.88 -39.77 -18.58
C SER A 205 19.18 -39.44 -17.24
N ALA A 206 18.77 -38.18 -17.14
CA ALA A 206 17.72 -37.62 -16.27
C ALA A 206 18.09 -37.31 -14.81
N HIS A 207 18.52 -36.07 -14.59
CA HIS A 207 18.22 -35.33 -13.37
C HIS A 207 17.46 -34.05 -13.72
N ALA A 208 16.50 -33.74 -12.85
CA ALA A 208 15.90 -32.43 -12.59
C ALA A 208 14.75 -31.97 -13.49
N CYS A 209 13.52 -32.16 -12.99
CA CYS A 209 12.55 -31.08 -12.85
C CYS A 209 11.54 -31.47 -11.76
N GLY A 210 11.90 -31.18 -10.51
CA GLY A 210 10.95 -31.20 -9.40
C GLY A 210 10.07 -29.95 -9.50
N SER A 211 8.79 -30.14 -9.81
CA SER A 211 7.76 -29.13 -9.64
C SER A 211 7.53 -28.90 -8.14
N HIS A 212 8.21 -27.91 -7.57
CA HIS A 212 7.77 -27.32 -6.30
C HIS A 212 6.55 -26.45 -6.57
N GLY A 213 5.46 -26.79 -5.88
CA GLY A 213 4.17 -26.15 -5.97
C GLY A 213 4.23 -24.66 -5.60
N SER A 214 3.48 -23.88 -6.37
CA SER A 214 2.99 -22.57 -5.94
C SER A 214 1.65 -22.76 -5.23
N PRO A 215 1.51 -22.44 -3.94
CA PRO A 215 0.23 -22.09 -3.36
C PRO A 215 -0.04 -20.61 -3.65
N SER A 216 -0.81 -20.35 -4.70
CA SER A 216 -1.32 -19.01 -5.02
C SER A 216 -2.74 -18.87 -4.47
N ALA A 217 -2.93 -17.85 -3.63
CA ALA A 217 -4.17 -17.13 -3.32
C ALA A 217 -5.35 -17.94 -2.73
N ALA A 218 -6.10 -17.52 -1.73
CA ALA A 218 -6.17 -16.36 -0.85
C ALA A 218 -7.26 -16.71 0.19
N PRO A 219 -7.21 -16.19 1.43
CA PRO A 219 -8.44 -16.05 2.19
C PRO A 219 -8.50 -14.68 2.84
N SER A 220 -9.29 -13.77 2.30
CA SER A 220 -9.73 -12.56 3.00
C SER A 220 -11.05 -12.11 2.40
N ALA A 221 -12.10 -12.93 2.59
CA ALA A 221 -13.46 -12.42 2.54
C ALA A 221 -13.63 -11.59 3.82
N LEU A 222 -13.53 -10.28 3.59
CA LEU A 222 -13.82 -9.19 4.50
C LEU A 222 -15.13 -9.48 5.24
N THR A 223 -15.05 -9.55 6.57
CA THR A 223 -16.23 -9.59 7.44
C THR A 223 -16.89 -8.21 7.40
N ASP A 224 -18.03 -8.12 6.73
CA ASP A 224 -18.97 -7.01 6.91
C ASP A 224 -19.45 -7.04 8.36
N ASN A 225 -18.87 -6.16 9.17
CA ASN A 225 -19.35 -5.84 10.51
C ASN A 225 -20.64 -5.05 10.36
N ASP A 226 -21.74 -5.77 10.56
CA ASP A 226 -23.10 -5.27 10.71
C ASP A 226 -23.21 -4.46 12.01
N TRP A 227 -22.80 -3.19 11.94
CA TRP A 227 -22.94 -2.23 13.04
C TRP A 227 -24.36 -1.66 13.02
N SER A 228 -25.34 -2.52 13.35
CA SER A 228 -26.70 -2.08 13.65
C SER A 228 -26.71 -1.36 14.99
N GLY A 229 -26.54 -0.03 14.92
CA GLY A 229 -26.73 0.88 16.03
C GLY A 229 -28.18 0.85 16.50
N ALA A 230 -28.37 0.39 17.73
CA ALA A 230 -29.59 0.57 18.50
C ALA A 230 -29.80 2.06 18.78
N SER A 231 -30.74 2.69 18.07
CA SER A 231 -31.35 3.94 18.52
C SER A 231 -32.29 3.65 19.68
N ALA A 232 -31.85 4.00 20.88
CA ALA A 232 -32.74 4.28 22.00
C ALA A 232 -33.09 5.78 21.95
N SER A 233 -34.36 6.08 21.75
CA SER A 233 -35.02 7.34 22.10
C SER A 233 -36.50 7.05 22.34
#